data_AF-A0A7W4HIZ8-F1
#
_entry.id   AF-A0A7W4HIZ8-F1
#
_cell.length_a   1.000
_cell.length_b   1.000
_cell.length_c   1.000
_cell.angle_alpha   90.00
_cell.angle_beta   90.00
_cell.angle_gamma   90.00
#
_symmetry.space_group_name_H-M   'P 1'
#
loop_
_entity.id
_entity.type
_entity.pdbx_description
1 polymer ?
#
loop_
_entity_poly.entity_id
_entity_poly.type
_entity_poly.pdbx_seq_one_letter_code
_entity_poly.pdbx_strand_id
1 'polypeptide(L)'
;METFLLFLILFIVCGIWFDSKNDKPLISKTKKQVLVDTSILIDGRFLAVTRTGFINFDILIPRSVVGELQILADGGDDEKRVRARYGLDIISALQSEEKVTVSILADGNSAAEGVDNRLISLAKKMNADILTADYNLNKVAKVEGIEVLNINELVQSVRADYLPGEKIMLEITQKGNEKKQGIGHLPDGTMVVVENGESLIGTNSEVEFIRSLQTAAGKMMFARPSGVKKAKIENTKSKGRAVKSSKVEKPAQNIQVEVSKKDSTESRGKKNKKVVKAKPSAKNTSKNKEKSQKPKTKTQTRRRTQKSMEASLVELANKE
;
A
#
# COMPACT_ATOMS: atom_id res chain seq x y z
N MET A 1 44.00 23.60 66.26
CA MET A 1 42.94 24.27 65.46
C MET A 1 43.18 24.10 63.98
N GLU A 2 44.29 24.59 63.44
CA GLU A 2 44.58 24.63 61.98
C GLU A 2 44.48 23.26 61.29
N THR A 3 44.98 22.19 61.90
CA THR A 3 44.88 20.82 61.36
C THR A 3 43.44 20.35 61.16
N PHE A 4 42.54 20.67 62.09
CA PHE A 4 41.11 20.35 61.97
C PHE A 4 40.44 21.14 60.84
N LEU A 5 40.82 22.41 60.64
CA LEU A 5 40.32 23.22 59.53
C LEU A 5 40.74 22.61 58.18
N LEU A 6 41.98 22.14 58.09
CA LEU A 6 42.54 21.53 56.87
C LEU A 6 41.81 20.22 56.51
N PHE A 7 41.53 19.36 57.49
CA PHE A 7 40.71 18.15 57.28
C PHE A 7 39.25 18.48 56.92
N LEU A 8 38.65 19.51 57.51
CA LEU A 8 37.29 19.95 57.16
C LEU A 8 37.22 20.39 55.69
N ILE A 9 38.16 21.22 55.24
CA ILE A 9 38.25 21.70 53.85
C ILE A 9 38.49 20.51 52.92
N LEU A 10 39.36 19.57 53.27
CA LEU A 10 39.60 18.36 52.48
C LEU A 10 38.33 17.51 52.33
N PHE A 11 37.54 17.34 53.40
CA PHE A 11 36.25 16.64 53.34
C PHE A 11 35.22 17.35 52.46
N ILE A 12 35.13 18.69 52.53
CA ILE A 12 34.23 19.47 51.68
C ILE A 12 34.63 19.36 50.20
N VAL A 13 35.92 19.54 49.89
CA VAL A 13 36.43 19.41 48.51
C VAL A 13 36.25 17.99 47.99
N CYS A 14 36.56 16.96 48.79
CA CYS A 14 36.39 15.57 48.39
C CYS A 14 34.91 15.18 48.22
N GLY A 15 34.01 15.74 49.05
CA GLY A 15 32.57 15.59 48.89
C GLY A 15 32.07 16.16 47.57
N ILE A 16 32.43 17.41 47.26
CA ILE A 16 32.08 18.07 45.98
C ILE A 16 32.66 17.28 44.78
N TRP A 17 33.89 16.78 44.89
CA TRP A 17 34.55 16.02 43.82
C TRP A 17 34.03 14.58 43.66
N PHE A 18 33.37 14.04 44.69
CA PHE A 18 32.66 12.75 44.64
C PHE A 18 31.25 12.93 44.06
N ASP A 19 30.54 13.99 44.44
CA ASP A 19 29.21 14.32 43.94
C ASP A 19 29.23 14.66 42.44
N SER A 20 30.21 15.47 42.00
CA SER A 20 30.45 15.80 40.59
C SER A 20 30.87 14.60 39.71
N LYS A 21 31.14 13.42 40.30
CA LYS A 21 31.31 12.16 39.55
C LYS A 21 30.03 11.32 39.45
N ASN A 22 28.95 11.72 40.13
CA ASN A 22 27.64 11.09 40.06
C ASN A 22 26.65 11.83 39.14
N ASP A 23 27.10 12.84 38.39
CA ASP A 23 26.39 13.52 37.30
C ASP A 23 26.09 12.58 36.11
N LYS A 24 25.24 11.59 36.36
CA LYS A 24 24.54 10.82 35.33
C LYS A 24 23.70 11.82 34.53
N PRO A 25 23.70 11.77 33.18
CA PRO A 25 23.00 12.75 32.38
C PRO A 25 21.51 12.80 32.76
N LEU A 26 21.06 13.95 33.28
CA LEU A 26 19.75 14.14 33.92
C LEU A 26 18.54 14.01 32.95
N ILE A 27 18.79 13.66 31.70
CA ILE A 27 17.78 13.25 30.73
C ILE A 27 18.19 11.88 30.15
N SER A 28 18.04 10.83 30.97
CA SER A 28 17.88 9.47 30.45
C SER A 28 16.54 9.43 29.71
N LYS A 29 16.56 9.79 28.42
CA LYS A 29 15.38 9.79 27.56
C LYS A 29 15.00 8.34 27.28
N THR A 30 14.19 7.75 28.15
CA THR A 30 13.62 6.41 27.99
C THR A 30 13.05 6.30 26.59
N LYS A 31 13.61 5.39 25.78
CA LYS A 31 13.10 5.14 24.43
C LYS A 31 11.62 4.78 24.52
N LYS A 32 10.83 5.25 23.55
CA LYS A 32 9.41 4.91 23.47
C LYS A 32 9.30 3.39 23.32
N GLN A 33 8.35 2.78 24.01
CA GLN A 33 8.06 1.35 23.86
C GLN A 33 6.89 1.19 22.90
N VAL A 34 7.02 0.29 21.93
CA VAL A 34 6.04 0.09 20.88
C VAL A 34 5.72 -1.40 20.75
N LEU A 35 4.45 -1.75 20.95
CA LEU A 35 3.93 -3.12 20.86
C LEU A 35 3.63 -3.46 19.40
N VAL A 36 4.14 -4.60 18.92
CA VAL A 36 3.98 -5.06 17.54
C VAL A 36 2.83 -6.05 17.41
N ASP A 37 1.96 -5.78 16.44
CA ASP A 37 0.87 -6.65 15.99
C ASP A 37 1.35 -7.70 14.95
N THR A 38 0.73 -8.89 14.97
CA THR A 38 0.82 -9.95 13.96
C THR A 38 0.82 -9.42 12.52
N SER A 39 -0.03 -8.43 12.22
CA SER A 39 -0.12 -7.86 10.86
C SER A 39 1.18 -7.21 10.36
N ILE A 40 2.01 -6.67 11.26
CA ILE A 40 3.29 -6.03 10.95
C ILE A 40 4.40 -7.06 10.76
N LEU A 41 4.38 -8.16 11.51
CA LEU A 41 5.38 -9.23 11.37
C LEU A 41 5.22 -9.96 10.04
N ILE A 42 3.98 -10.12 9.56
CA ILE A 42 3.68 -10.65 8.21
C ILE A 42 4.08 -9.65 7.10
N ASP A 43 4.13 -8.35 7.41
CA ASP A 43 4.47 -7.28 6.47
C ASP A 43 5.98 -6.92 6.52
N GLY A 44 6.77 -7.63 5.71
CA GLY A 44 8.22 -7.45 5.61
C GLY A 44 8.71 -6.03 5.30
N ARG A 45 7.83 -5.09 4.93
CA ARG A 45 8.17 -3.67 4.80
C ARG A 45 8.68 -3.08 6.11
N PHE A 46 8.19 -3.53 7.27
CA PHE A 46 8.65 -2.99 8.56
C PHE A 46 10.12 -3.32 8.86
N LEU A 47 10.59 -4.53 8.52
CA LEU A 47 12.01 -4.89 8.63
C LEU A 47 12.87 -4.03 7.69
N ALA A 48 12.40 -3.75 6.48
CA ALA A 48 13.09 -2.86 5.55
C ALA A 48 13.20 -1.42 6.09
N VAL A 49 12.14 -0.87 6.68
CA VAL A 49 12.16 0.44 7.34
C VAL A 49 13.10 0.43 8.55
N THR A 50 13.06 -0.61 9.38
CA THR A 50 13.97 -0.79 10.53
C THR A 50 15.44 -0.72 10.13
N ARG A 51 15.82 -1.42 9.05
CA ARG A 51 17.19 -1.43 8.49
C ARG A 51 17.72 -0.06 8.08
N THR A 52 16.85 0.89 7.73
CA THR A 52 17.30 2.27 7.42
C THR A 52 17.92 2.96 8.63
N GLY A 53 17.43 2.67 9.84
CA GLY A 53 17.74 3.43 11.06
C GLY A 53 16.77 4.59 11.34
N PHE A 54 15.66 4.71 10.58
CA PHE A 54 14.59 5.67 10.86
C PHE A 54 13.77 5.31 12.13
N ILE A 55 13.80 4.05 12.56
CA ILE A 55 13.15 3.56 13.77
C ILE A 55 14.06 3.83 14.99
N ASN A 56 13.57 4.60 15.97
CA ASN A 56 14.27 4.93 17.21
C ASN A 56 13.37 4.72 18.44
N PHE A 57 12.83 3.52 18.55
CA PHE A 57 12.01 3.05 19.67
C PHE A 57 12.30 1.59 19.97
N ASP A 58 11.96 1.13 21.18
CA ASP A 58 12.16 -0.25 21.59
C ASP A 58 10.95 -1.10 21.20
N ILE A 59 11.22 -2.20 20.51
CA ILE A 59 10.25 -3.05 19.84
C ILE A 59 9.86 -4.18 20.78
N LEU A 60 8.60 -4.18 21.21
CA LEU A 60 8.04 -5.19 22.10
C LEU A 60 7.11 -6.11 21.31
N ILE A 61 7.42 -7.40 21.28
CA ILE A 61 6.62 -8.41 20.56
C ILE A 61 5.91 -9.29 21.60
N PRO A 62 4.59 -9.18 21.80
CA PRO A 62 3.86 -9.99 22.76
C PRO A 62 3.99 -11.50 22.47
N ARG A 63 4.13 -12.31 23.52
CA ARG A 63 4.13 -13.77 23.42
C ARG A 63 2.80 -14.31 22.87
N SER A 64 1.69 -13.59 23.07
CA SER A 64 0.39 -13.86 22.45
C SER A 64 0.41 -13.72 20.93
N VAL A 65 1.03 -12.66 20.39
CA VAL A 65 1.26 -12.44 18.94
C VAL A 65 2.11 -13.56 18.34
N VAL A 66 3.19 -13.97 19.02
CA VAL A 66 4.00 -15.13 18.56
C VAL A 66 3.20 -16.45 18.64
N GLY A 67 2.30 -16.58 19.62
CA GLY A 67 1.38 -17.72 19.72
C GLY A 67 0.37 -17.79 18.57
N GLU A 68 -0.19 -16.67 18.16
CA GLU A 68 -1.08 -16.59 16.99
C GLU A 68 -0.33 -16.97 15.70
N LEU A 69 0.87 -16.43 15.48
CA LEU A 69 1.73 -16.82 14.34
C LEU A 69 2.03 -18.32 14.33
N GLN A 70 2.26 -18.95 15.50
CA GLN A 70 2.42 -20.40 15.58
C GLN A 70 1.15 -21.17 15.19
N ILE A 71 -0.01 -20.77 15.72
CA ILE A 71 -1.32 -21.39 15.39
C ILE A 71 -1.63 -21.27 13.89
N LEU A 72 -1.29 -20.14 13.26
CA LEU A 72 -1.43 -19.95 11.82
C LEU A 72 -0.39 -20.74 11.00
N ALA A 73 0.85 -20.92 11.51
CA ALA A 73 1.93 -21.66 10.86
C ALA A 73 1.78 -23.21 10.92
N ASP A 74 0.91 -23.70 11.81
CA ASP A 74 0.48 -25.11 11.89
C ASP A 74 -0.93 -25.32 11.29
N GLY A 75 -1.56 -24.26 10.80
CA GLY A 75 -2.91 -24.28 10.21
C GLY A 75 -3.00 -24.96 8.83
N GLY A 76 -4.16 -25.53 8.56
CA GLY A 76 -4.50 -26.19 7.27
C GLY A 76 -4.77 -25.24 6.10
N ASP A 77 -4.50 -23.95 6.24
CA ASP A 77 -4.60 -22.93 5.18
C ASP A 77 -3.20 -22.60 4.67
N ASP A 78 -2.90 -23.00 3.44
CA ASP A 78 -1.55 -22.94 2.86
C ASP A 78 -1.02 -21.50 2.72
N GLU A 79 -1.87 -20.54 2.36
CA GLU A 79 -1.45 -19.14 2.23
C GLU A 79 -1.18 -18.52 3.61
N LYS A 80 -2.09 -18.71 4.57
CA LYS A 80 -1.89 -18.22 5.94
C LYS A 80 -0.65 -18.86 6.57
N ARG A 81 -0.43 -20.15 6.34
CA ARG A 81 0.73 -20.89 6.85
C ARG A 81 2.06 -20.36 6.33
N VAL A 82 2.15 -20.06 5.03
CA VAL A 82 3.36 -19.44 4.44
C VAL A 82 3.60 -18.05 5.03
N ARG A 83 2.55 -17.21 5.11
CA ARG A 83 2.65 -15.85 5.68
C ARG A 83 3.03 -15.85 7.17
N ALA A 84 2.48 -16.77 7.95
CA ALA A 84 2.75 -16.87 9.38
C ALA A 84 4.18 -17.35 9.68
N ARG A 85 4.70 -18.31 8.89
CA ARG A 85 6.11 -18.73 8.96
C ARG A 85 7.05 -17.58 8.64
N TYR A 86 6.76 -16.84 7.56
CA TYR A 86 7.48 -15.61 7.23
C TYR A 86 7.45 -14.59 8.39
N GLY A 87 6.31 -14.46 9.09
CA GLY A 87 6.23 -13.63 10.31
C GLY A 87 7.17 -14.07 11.44
N LEU A 88 7.37 -15.37 11.65
CA LEU A 88 8.34 -15.92 12.62
C LEU A 88 9.80 -15.69 12.15
N ASP A 89 10.07 -15.77 10.84
CA ASP A 89 11.36 -15.43 10.26
C ASP A 89 11.67 -13.92 10.44
N ILE A 90 10.66 -13.05 10.30
CA ILE A 90 10.77 -11.59 10.53
C ILE A 90 11.06 -11.27 11.99
N ILE A 91 10.47 -11.96 12.98
CA ILE A 91 10.88 -11.81 14.39
C ILE A 91 12.38 -12.08 14.55
N SER A 92 12.84 -13.22 14.01
CA SER A 92 14.23 -13.66 14.12
C SER A 92 15.20 -12.68 13.44
N ALA A 93 14.80 -12.14 12.29
CA ALA A 93 15.55 -11.10 11.59
C ALA A 93 15.60 -9.79 12.39
N LEU A 94 14.47 -9.31 12.91
CA LEU A 94 14.39 -8.09 13.74
C LEU A 94 15.28 -8.21 14.98
N GLN A 95 15.32 -9.37 15.64
CA GLN A 95 16.21 -9.63 16.78
C GLN A 95 17.72 -9.62 16.46
N SER A 96 18.10 -9.64 15.16
CA SER A 96 19.49 -9.52 14.70
C SER A 96 19.88 -8.10 14.24
N GLU A 97 18.96 -7.14 14.22
CA GLU A 97 19.22 -5.77 13.77
C GLU A 97 19.84 -4.91 14.88
N GLU A 98 21.17 -4.73 14.86
CA GLU A 98 21.95 -3.96 15.86
C GLU A 98 21.41 -2.55 16.17
N LYS A 99 20.66 -1.94 15.24
CA LYS A 99 20.14 -0.57 15.34
C LYS A 99 18.96 -0.43 16.30
N VAL A 100 18.24 -1.51 16.61
CA VAL A 100 17.01 -1.50 17.42
C VAL A 100 17.06 -2.51 18.54
N THR A 101 16.35 -2.25 19.63
CA THR A 101 16.23 -3.20 20.74
C THR A 101 14.90 -3.94 20.58
N VAL A 102 14.97 -5.25 20.36
CA VAL A 102 13.80 -6.11 20.13
C VAL A 102 13.69 -7.14 21.25
N SER A 103 12.53 -7.21 21.91
CA SER A 103 12.30 -8.16 23.00
C SER A 103 10.92 -8.80 22.91
N ILE A 104 10.82 -10.06 23.36
CA ILE A 104 9.55 -10.78 23.45
C ILE A 104 8.95 -10.51 24.83
N LEU A 105 7.80 -9.84 24.85
CA LEU A 105 7.10 -9.49 26.08
C LEU A 105 6.29 -10.69 26.59
N ALA A 106 6.54 -11.10 27.83
CA ALA A 106 5.84 -12.22 28.47
C ALA A 106 4.43 -11.80 28.93
N ASP A 107 3.46 -11.81 28.01
CA ASP A 107 2.05 -11.52 28.30
C ASP A 107 1.14 -12.76 28.35
N GLY A 108 1.63 -13.93 27.97
CA GLY A 108 0.89 -15.20 27.96
C GLY A 108 0.94 -15.90 26.59
N ASN A 109 0.54 -17.16 26.52
CA ASN A 109 0.65 -17.97 25.30
C ASN A 109 -0.58 -17.91 24.38
N SER A 110 -1.72 -17.42 24.87
CA SER A 110 -2.95 -17.23 24.10
C SER A 110 -3.84 -16.19 24.80
N ALA A 111 -4.50 -15.35 24.02
CA ALA A 111 -5.47 -14.37 24.52
C ALA A 111 -6.90 -14.91 24.32
N ALA A 112 -7.54 -15.35 25.40
CA ALA A 112 -8.94 -15.79 25.36
C ALA A 112 -9.93 -14.68 24.93
N GLU A 113 -9.50 -13.42 25.08
CA GLU A 113 -10.22 -12.20 24.71
C GLU A 113 -9.88 -11.72 23.27
N GLY A 114 -8.99 -12.42 22.56
CA GLY A 114 -8.43 -12.01 21.27
C GLY A 114 -7.15 -11.18 21.39
N VAL A 115 -6.27 -11.25 20.39
CA VAL A 115 -4.94 -10.61 20.39
C VAL A 115 -5.05 -9.08 20.37
N ASP A 116 -6.00 -8.52 19.60
CA ASP A 116 -6.28 -7.08 19.54
C ASP A 116 -6.58 -6.46 20.92
N ASN A 117 -7.53 -7.06 21.64
CA ASN A 117 -7.92 -6.63 22.99
C ASN A 117 -6.75 -6.76 23.99
N ARG A 118 -5.89 -7.77 23.79
CA ARG A 118 -4.69 -7.95 24.59
C ARG A 118 -3.65 -6.86 24.31
N LEU A 119 -3.40 -6.54 23.04
CA LEU A 119 -2.53 -5.43 22.61
C LEU A 119 -3.00 -4.09 23.20
N ILE A 120 -4.28 -3.76 23.07
CA ILE A 120 -4.89 -2.54 23.65
C ILE A 120 -4.71 -2.48 25.17
N SER A 121 -4.94 -3.60 25.86
CA SER A 121 -4.79 -3.69 27.32
C SER A 121 -3.34 -3.55 27.79
N LEU A 122 -2.38 -4.12 27.05
CA LEU A 122 -0.94 -3.98 27.32
C LEU A 122 -0.46 -2.56 27.06
N ALA A 123 -0.86 -1.95 25.93
CA ALA A 123 -0.53 -0.58 25.56
C ALA A 123 -0.93 0.41 26.66
N LYS A 124 -2.19 0.35 27.13
CA LYS A 124 -2.69 1.14 28.27
C LYS A 124 -1.89 0.87 29.55
N LYS A 125 -1.63 -0.39 29.89
CA LYS A 125 -0.92 -0.76 31.13
C LYS A 125 0.54 -0.29 31.16
N MET A 126 1.19 -0.24 30.00
CA MET A 126 2.62 0.09 29.87
C MET A 126 2.86 1.54 29.43
N ASN A 127 1.80 2.30 29.09
CA ASN A 127 1.88 3.58 28.38
C ASN A 127 2.78 3.46 27.13
N ALA A 128 2.52 2.41 26.34
CA ALA A 128 3.24 2.04 25.13
C ALA A 128 2.33 2.19 23.90
N ASP A 129 2.93 2.48 22.76
CA ASP A 129 2.20 2.64 21.49
C ASP A 129 1.87 1.28 20.86
N ILE A 130 1.00 1.27 19.85
CA ILE A 130 0.77 0.09 18.99
C ILE A 130 1.31 0.35 17.57
N LEU A 131 2.12 -0.57 17.06
CA LEU A 131 2.52 -0.65 15.67
C LEU A 131 1.71 -1.74 14.97
N THR A 132 0.87 -1.35 14.01
CA THR A 132 -0.05 -2.23 13.27
C THR A 132 -0.18 -1.82 11.80
N ALA A 133 -0.45 -2.79 10.92
CA ALA A 133 -0.85 -2.57 9.54
C ALA A 133 -2.38 -2.60 9.37
N ASP A 134 -3.11 -3.19 10.33
CA ASP A 134 -4.57 -3.32 10.28
C ASP A 134 -5.29 -1.97 10.44
N TYR A 135 -6.49 -1.89 9.86
CA TYR A 135 -7.34 -0.71 9.89
C TYR A 135 -8.23 -0.66 11.14
N ASN A 136 -8.73 -1.82 11.61
CA ASN A 136 -9.69 -1.91 12.71
C ASN A 136 -8.98 -1.70 14.04
N LEU A 137 -7.86 -2.39 14.29
CA LEU A 137 -7.04 -2.20 15.48
C LEU A 137 -6.56 -0.74 15.60
N ASN A 138 -6.13 -0.14 14.48
CA ASN A 138 -5.77 1.29 14.40
C ASN A 138 -6.94 2.20 14.82
N LYS A 139 -8.17 1.94 14.35
CA LYS A 139 -9.35 2.72 14.75
C LYS A 139 -9.74 2.52 16.22
N VAL A 140 -9.75 1.30 16.73
CA VAL A 140 -10.12 1.02 18.13
C VAL A 140 -9.07 1.60 19.08
N ALA A 141 -7.77 1.38 18.82
CA ALA A 141 -6.69 1.92 19.65
C ALA A 141 -6.68 3.45 19.70
N LYS A 142 -6.93 4.14 18.57
CA LYS A 142 -7.06 5.62 18.54
C LYS A 142 -8.29 6.13 19.32
N VAL A 143 -9.40 5.39 19.36
CA VAL A 143 -10.56 5.71 20.23
C VAL A 143 -10.22 5.50 21.71
N GLU A 144 -9.42 4.47 22.00
CA GLU A 144 -8.97 4.07 23.33
C GLU A 144 -7.80 4.91 23.89
N GLY A 145 -7.45 6.02 23.22
CA GLY A 145 -6.43 6.97 23.65
C GLY A 145 -4.98 6.55 23.41
N ILE A 146 -4.76 5.46 22.66
CA ILE A 146 -3.43 4.90 22.38
C ILE A 146 -2.87 5.52 21.09
N GLU A 147 -1.60 5.91 21.09
CA GLU A 147 -0.91 6.35 19.88
C GLU A 147 -0.61 5.14 18.98
N VAL A 148 -0.91 5.27 17.68
CA VAL A 148 -0.78 4.17 16.71
C VAL A 148 0.17 4.55 15.60
N LEU A 149 1.28 3.81 15.49
CA LEU A 149 2.17 3.85 14.34
C LEU A 149 1.61 2.91 13.28
N ASN A 150 0.99 3.45 12.23
CA ASN A 150 0.51 2.61 11.13
C ASN A 150 1.48 2.63 9.94
N ILE A 151 1.97 1.45 9.54
CA ILE A 151 2.95 1.33 8.45
C ILE A 151 2.38 1.81 7.10
N ASN A 152 1.07 1.70 6.89
CA ASN A 152 0.42 2.19 5.67
C ASN A 152 0.23 3.71 5.69
N GLU A 153 0.03 4.33 6.87
CA GLU A 153 0.07 5.79 7.03
C GLU A 153 1.49 6.30 6.69
N LEU A 154 2.54 5.70 7.25
CA LEU A 154 3.94 6.04 6.93
C LEU A 154 4.27 5.89 5.44
N VAL A 155 3.94 4.75 4.82
CA VAL A 155 4.20 4.48 3.39
C VAL A 155 3.44 5.41 2.45
N GLN A 156 2.32 6.00 2.88
CA GLN A 156 1.64 7.06 2.14
C GLN A 156 2.35 8.42 2.31
N SER A 157 2.75 8.77 3.54
CA SER A 157 3.41 10.04 3.85
C SER A 157 4.82 10.19 3.28
N VAL A 158 5.53 9.09 2.97
CA VAL A 158 6.88 9.13 2.36
C VAL A 158 6.88 8.96 0.85
N ARG A 159 5.73 9.00 0.18
CA ARG A 159 5.68 9.06 -1.29
C ARG A 159 6.28 10.38 -1.78
N ALA A 160 6.99 10.35 -2.91
CA ALA A 160 7.50 11.56 -3.53
C ALA A 160 6.33 12.47 -3.96
N ASP A 161 6.28 13.68 -3.42
CA ASP A 161 5.28 14.67 -3.79
C ASP A 161 5.70 15.40 -5.07
N TYR A 162 5.12 14.98 -6.21
CA TYR A 162 5.34 15.64 -7.50
C TYR A 162 4.89 17.11 -7.47
N LEU A 163 5.81 18.02 -7.76
CA LEU A 163 5.60 19.47 -7.64
C LEU A 163 5.20 20.14 -8.97
N PRO A 164 4.40 21.21 -8.96
CA PRO A 164 4.21 22.09 -10.12
C PRO A 164 5.56 22.60 -10.68
N GLY A 165 5.77 22.42 -11.99
CA GLY A 165 7.02 22.75 -12.68
C GLY A 165 8.05 21.60 -12.76
N GLU A 166 7.87 20.54 -11.98
CA GLU A 166 8.67 19.31 -12.11
C GLU A 166 8.38 18.60 -13.44
N LYS A 167 9.39 17.91 -13.98
CA LYS A 167 9.30 17.21 -15.26
C LYS A 167 9.60 15.72 -15.13
N ILE A 168 8.84 14.91 -15.86
CA ILE A 168 9.02 13.45 -15.88
C ILE A 168 8.76 12.89 -17.28
N MET A 169 9.42 11.78 -17.62
CA MET A 169 9.06 10.97 -18.79
C MET A 169 7.83 10.13 -18.43
N LEU A 170 6.73 10.32 -19.17
CA LEU A 170 5.46 9.64 -18.94
C LEU A 170 5.01 8.91 -20.21
N GLU A 171 4.57 7.66 -20.05
CA GLU A 171 3.85 6.95 -21.11
C GLU A 171 2.39 7.44 -21.13
N ILE A 172 1.97 8.02 -22.25
CA ILE A 172 0.58 8.42 -22.45
C ILE A 172 -0.15 7.24 -23.09
N THR A 173 -0.89 6.47 -22.29
CA THR A 173 -1.49 5.19 -22.70
C THR A 173 -2.91 5.33 -23.22
N GLN A 174 -3.64 6.37 -22.83
CA GLN A 174 -5.08 6.52 -23.09
C GLN A 174 -5.45 7.95 -23.51
N LYS A 175 -6.63 8.10 -24.10
CA LYS A 175 -7.23 9.40 -24.39
C LYS A 175 -7.98 9.92 -23.16
N GLY A 176 -7.87 11.22 -22.87
CA GLY A 176 -8.58 11.87 -21.77
C GLY A 176 -10.03 12.26 -22.09
N ASN A 177 -10.73 12.73 -21.07
CA ASN A 177 -12.16 13.06 -21.16
C ASN A 177 -12.44 14.31 -22.00
N GLU A 178 -11.55 15.31 -21.97
CA GLU A 178 -11.66 16.49 -22.82
C GLU A 178 -10.90 16.32 -24.15
N LYS A 179 -11.31 17.08 -25.16
CA LYS A 179 -10.63 17.13 -26.46
C LYS A 179 -9.16 17.54 -26.27
N LYS A 180 -8.25 16.85 -26.95
CA LYS A 180 -6.79 16.97 -26.85
C LYS A 180 -6.14 16.43 -25.56
N GLN A 181 -6.88 15.95 -24.57
CA GLN A 181 -6.24 15.33 -23.39
C GLN A 181 -5.68 13.94 -23.71
N GLY A 182 -4.51 13.63 -23.16
CA GLY A 182 -4.02 12.27 -22.96
C GLY A 182 -4.10 11.89 -21.47
N ILE A 183 -4.05 10.60 -21.17
CA ILE A 183 -3.89 10.07 -19.81
C ILE A 183 -2.67 9.14 -19.81
N GLY A 184 -1.79 9.35 -18.83
CA GLY A 184 -0.74 8.40 -18.43
C GLY A 184 -0.87 8.05 -16.94
N HIS A 185 -0.06 7.09 -16.49
CA HIS A 185 -0.01 6.69 -15.08
C HIS A 185 1.43 6.70 -14.57
N LEU A 186 1.61 7.16 -13.34
CA LEU A 186 2.89 7.11 -12.63
C LEU A 186 3.13 5.72 -12.02
N PRO A 187 4.38 5.36 -11.70
CA PRO A 187 4.72 4.05 -11.11
C PRO A 187 4.00 3.73 -9.79
N ASP A 188 3.50 4.74 -9.08
CA ASP A 188 2.77 4.62 -7.82
C ASP A 188 1.24 4.46 -7.98
N GLY A 189 0.77 4.45 -9.24
CA GLY A 189 -0.64 4.40 -9.65
C GLY A 189 -1.30 5.75 -9.95
N THR A 190 -0.66 6.87 -9.59
CA THR A 190 -1.25 8.22 -9.73
C THR A 190 -1.57 8.53 -11.20
N MET A 191 -2.83 8.90 -11.48
CA MET A 191 -3.28 9.25 -12.82
C MET A 191 -2.80 10.65 -13.21
N VAL A 192 -2.21 10.78 -14.40
CA VAL A 192 -1.74 12.06 -14.97
C VAL A 192 -2.53 12.40 -16.22
N VAL A 193 -3.27 13.51 -16.16
CA VAL A 193 -3.98 14.08 -17.31
C VAL A 193 -3.07 15.08 -18.03
N VAL A 194 -2.76 14.82 -19.30
CA VAL A 194 -1.83 15.62 -20.10
C VAL A 194 -2.58 16.51 -21.08
N GLU A 195 -2.53 17.82 -20.88
CA GLU A 195 -3.07 18.83 -21.80
C GLU A 195 -2.35 18.79 -23.16
N ASN A 196 -3.10 18.60 -24.26
CA ASN A 196 -2.54 18.33 -25.60
C ASN A 196 -1.77 17.00 -25.72
N GLY A 197 -2.01 16.05 -24.81
CA GLY A 197 -1.45 14.69 -24.87
C GLY A 197 -2.11 13.75 -25.90
N GLU A 198 -3.26 14.10 -26.49
CA GLU A 198 -3.98 13.20 -27.43
C GLU A 198 -3.14 12.80 -28.66
N SER A 199 -2.25 13.67 -29.14
CA SER A 199 -1.34 13.38 -30.26
C SER A 199 -0.07 12.61 -29.85
N LEU A 200 0.07 12.26 -28.58
CA LEU A 200 1.24 11.59 -27.99
C LEU A 200 0.88 10.22 -27.39
N ILE A 201 -0.34 9.73 -27.59
CA ILE A 201 -0.80 8.42 -27.15
C ILE A 201 0.07 7.32 -27.78
N GLY A 202 0.51 6.36 -26.96
CA GLY A 202 1.46 5.31 -27.35
C GLY A 202 2.93 5.75 -27.35
N THR A 203 3.26 6.89 -26.74
CA THR A 203 4.65 7.39 -26.66
C THR A 203 5.06 7.75 -25.23
N ASN A 204 6.35 7.60 -24.95
CA ASN A 204 7.00 8.18 -23.77
C ASN A 204 7.39 9.63 -24.08
N SER A 205 6.72 10.59 -23.43
CA SER A 205 6.92 12.03 -23.62
C SER A 205 7.37 12.70 -22.32
N GLU A 206 8.26 13.70 -22.41
CA GLU A 206 8.56 14.57 -21.26
C GLU A 206 7.36 15.48 -20.99
N VAL A 207 6.81 15.42 -19.78
CA VAL A 207 5.69 16.26 -19.33
C VAL A 207 6.07 17.06 -18.09
N GLU A 208 5.63 18.31 -18.04
CA GLU A 208 5.78 19.25 -16.94
C GLU A 208 4.47 19.31 -16.13
N PHE A 209 4.52 19.05 -14.82
CA PHE A 209 3.34 19.13 -13.97
C PHE A 209 2.86 20.59 -13.78
N ILE A 210 1.54 20.80 -13.80
CA ILE A 210 0.90 22.11 -13.66
C ILE A 210 0.26 22.25 -12.28
N ARG A 211 -0.47 21.22 -11.85
CA ARG A 211 -1.21 21.19 -10.57
C ARG A 211 -1.59 19.76 -10.20
N SER A 212 -1.74 19.50 -8.90
CA SER A 212 -2.42 18.31 -8.37
C SER A 212 -3.92 18.59 -8.15
N LEU A 213 -4.70 17.53 -8.04
CA LEU A 213 -6.09 17.53 -7.60
C LEU A 213 -6.35 16.26 -6.79
N GLN A 214 -6.80 16.40 -5.54
CA GLN A 214 -7.28 15.25 -4.77
C GLN A 214 -8.74 14.95 -5.15
N THR A 215 -9.06 13.69 -5.38
CA THR A 215 -10.40 13.20 -5.69
C THR A 215 -10.79 12.06 -4.74
N ALA A 216 -12.07 11.68 -4.72
CA ALA A 216 -12.54 10.51 -3.96
C ALA A 216 -11.90 9.18 -4.40
N ALA A 217 -11.36 9.10 -5.62
CA ALA A 217 -10.66 7.94 -6.15
C ALA A 217 -9.13 7.99 -5.94
N GLY A 218 -8.60 9.08 -5.35
CA GLY A 218 -7.17 9.28 -5.12
C GLY A 218 -6.63 10.59 -5.71
N LYS A 219 -5.29 10.72 -5.72
CA LYS A 219 -4.56 11.86 -6.26
C LYS A 219 -4.54 11.79 -7.80
N MET A 220 -4.79 12.93 -8.44
CA MET A 220 -4.68 13.13 -9.88
C MET A 220 -3.72 14.29 -10.15
N MET A 221 -2.85 14.14 -11.13
CA MET A 221 -1.95 15.20 -11.59
C MET A 221 -2.41 15.74 -12.94
N PHE A 222 -2.23 17.04 -13.17
CA PHE A 222 -2.41 17.67 -14.47
C PHE A 222 -1.04 18.14 -14.97
N ALA A 223 -0.73 17.87 -16.24
CA ALA A 223 0.57 18.13 -16.85
C ALA A 223 0.43 18.64 -18.29
N ARG A 224 1.54 19.15 -18.86
CA ARG A 224 1.65 19.58 -20.27
C ARG A 224 2.94 19.06 -20.90
N PRO A 225 2.98 18.77 -22.22
CA PRO A 225 4.21 18.40 -22.90
C PRO A 225 5.31 19.46 -22.72
N SER A 226 6.45 19.01 -22.22
CA SER A 226 7.65 19.83 -22.10
C SER A 226 8.24 20.08 -23.49
N GLY A 227 8.07 21.31 -23.97
CA GLY A 227 8.42 21.70 -25.34
C GLY A 227 7.58 22.87 -25.85
N VAL A 228 6.36 23.03 -25.34
CA VAL A 228 5.51 24.19 -25.64
C VAL A 228 6.04 25.41 -24.86
N LYS A 229 6.97 26.16 -25.48
CA LYS A 229 7.33 27.51 -25.05
C LYS A 229 6.04 28.35 -24.98
N LYS A 230 5.78 28.99 -23.84
CA LYS A 230 4.59 29.84 -23.66
C LYS A 230 4.63 30.99 -24.67
N ALA A 231 3.77 30.95 -25.69
CA ALA A 231 3.54 32.09 -26.56
C ALA A 231 2.98 33.24 -25.71
N LYS A 232 3.74 34.33 -25.62
CA LYS A 232 3.38 35.51 -24.83
C LYS A 232 2.23 36.23 -25.53
N ILE A 233 1.01 36.10 -25.00
CA ILE A 233 -0.17 36.77 -25.56
C ILE A 233 -0.06 38.28 -25.25
N GLU A 234 0.36 39.05 -26.25
CA GLU A 234 0.39 40.51 -26.15
C GLU A 234 -0.98 41.07 -26.55
N ASN A 235 -1.64 41.77 -25.62
CA ASN A 235 -2.95 42.40 -25.82
C ASN A 235 -2.83 43.62 -26.75
N THR A 236 -2.80 43.40 -28.07
CA THR A 236 -2.98 44.46 -29.06
C THR A 236 -4.44 44.92 -29.07
N LYS A 237 -4.63 46.25 -28.96
CA LYS A 237 -5.94 46.87 -28.71
C LYS A 237 -6.82 46.91 -29.97
N SER A 238 -8.13 46.95 -29.74
CA SER A 238 -9.16 47.01 -30.77
C SER A 238 -9.17 48.33 -31.57
N LYS A 239 -9.14 48.18 -32.91
CA LYS A 239 -9.55 49.11 -34.00
C LYS A 239 -9.13 48.41 -35.32
N GLY A 240 -9.95 48.24 -36.35
CA GLY A 240 -11.37 48.53 -36.58
C GLY A 240 -11.70 48.39 -38.08
N ARG A 241 -12.95 48.66 -38.48
CA ARG A 241 -13.47 48.71 -39.87
C ARG A 241 -13.70 47.35 -40.57
N ALA A 242 -14.95 47.13 -40.97
CA ALA A 242 -15.44 45.92 -41.65
C ALA A 242 -15.36 46.03 -43.20
N VAL A 243 -15.77 44.95 -43.90
CA VAL A 243 -16.71 44.90 -45.06
C VAL A 243 -16.30 43.84 -46.11
N LYS A 244 -17.21 42.87 -46.36
CA LYS A 244 -17.35 41.99 -47.56
C LYS A 244 -16.19 41.02 -47.90
N SER A 245 -16.36 40.05 -48.83
CA SER A 245 -17.48 39.10 -49.06
C SER A 245 -17.11 38.12 -50.19
N SER A 246 -17.27 36.81 -49.98
CA SER A 246 -17.39 35.83 -51.08
C SER A 246 -18.15 34.58 -50.62
N LYS A 247 -18.92 34.02 -51.57
CA LYS A 247 -19.79 32.84 -51.47
C LYS A 247 -19.15 31.70 -52.29
N VAL A 248 -19.84 30.56 -52.42
CA VAL A 248 -19.75 29.55 -53.51
C VAL A 248 -19.02 28.23 -53.17
N GLU A 249 -19.87 27.22 -52.93
CA GLU A 249 -19.86 25.81 -53.40
C GLU A 249 -18.67 24.82 -53.19
N LYS A 250 -19.04 23.68 -52.58
CA LYS A 250 -18.79 22.31 -53.09
C LYS A 250 -19.91 21.94 -54.11
N PRO A 251 -19.85 20.87 -54.93
CA PRO A 251 -18.99 19.67 -54.83
C PRO A 251 -18.44 19.11 -56.18
N ALA A 252 -17.72 17.98 -56.13
CA ALA A 252 -18.09 16.69 -56.79
C ALA A 252 -16.87 15.83 -57.21
N GLN A 253 -16.94 14.52 -56.91
CA GLN A 253 -16.61 13.35 -57.78
C GLN A 253 -15.22 13.24 -58.47
N ASN A 254 -14.80 12.09 -59.02
CA ASN A 254 -14.90 10.68 -58.62
C ASN A 254 -13.95 9.89 -59.54
N ILE A 255 -13.13 8.96 -59.04
CA ILE A 255 -12.34 8.05 -59.89
C ILE A 255 -12.41 6.63 -59.32
N GLN A 256 -12.95 5.71 -60.13
CA GLN A 256 -12.87 4.25 -59.95
C GLN A 256 -11.95 3.67 -61.04
N VAL A 257 -11.20 2.63 -60.73
CA VAL A 257 -10.64 1.67 -61.72
C VAL A 257 -10.68 0.27 -61.09
N GLU A 258 -11.20 -0.72 -61.82
CA GLU A 258 -11.56 -2.07 -61.33
C GLU A 258 -11.36 -3.10 -62.46
N VAL A 259 -11.04 -4.39 -62.26
CA VAL A 259 -10.73 -5.18 -61.05
C VAL A 259 -9.89 -6.42 -61.44
N SER A 260 -9.25 -7.12 -60.49
CA SER A 260 -8.79 -8.51 -60.73
C SER A 260 -8.84 -9.39 -59.48
N LYS A 261 -9.42 -10.58 -59.63
CA LYS A 261 -9.27 -11.76 -58.74
C LYS A 261 -8.13 -12.64 -59.34
N LYS A 262 -7.65 -13.78 -58.83
CA LYS A 262 -8.35 -14.90 -58.15
C LYS A 262 -7.32 -15.92 -57.60
N ASP A 263 -7.77 -16.82 -56.73
CA ASP A 263 -7.24 -18.12 -56.26
C ASP A 263 -5.82 -18.61 -56.65
N SER A 264 -5.10 -19.21 -55.68
CA SER A 264 -4.92 -20.69 -55.62
C SER A 264 -4.06 -21.14 -54.41
N THR A 265 -3.86 -22.46 -54.26
CA THR A 265 -3.56 -23.15 -52.99
C THR A 265 -2.27 -23.99 -53.05
N GLU A 266 -1.61 -24.22 -51.89
CA GLU A 266 -0.66 -25.32 -51.62
C GLU A 266 0.70 -25.31 -52.38
N SER A 267 1.86 -25.72 -51.84
CA SER A 267 2.12 -26.81 -50.89
C SER A 267 3.57 -26.88 -50.33
N ARG A 268 3.70 -27.54 -49.17
CA ARG A 268 4.75 -28.49 -48.71
C ARG A 268 6.27 -28.23 -48.87
N GLY A 269 6.98 -28.26 -47.73
CA GLY A 269 8.39 -28.70 -47.65
C GLY A 269 9.00 -28.69 -46.22
N LYS A 270 9.73 -29.68 -45.68
CA LYS A 270 9.57 -31.15 -45.50
C LYS A 270 10.79 -31.68 -44.67
N LYS A 271 10.63 -32.78 -43.91
CA LYS A 271 11.63 -33.50 -43.04
C LYS A 271 11.72 -32.96 -41.58
N ASN A 272 11.97 -33.77 -40.52
CA ASN A 272 12.23 -35.23 -40.45
C ASN A 272 11.83 -35.87 -39.07
N LYS A 273 11.35 -37.13 -39.11
CA LYS A 273 11.58 -38.34 -38.24
C LYS A 273 11.99 -38.19 -36.73
N LYS A 274 11.61 -39.06 -35.76
CA LYS A 274 10.83 -40.34 -35.64
C LYS A 274 10.54 -40.63 -34.13
N VAL A 275 9.38 -41.14 -33.66
CA VAL A 275 8.97 -42.58 -33.39
C VAL A 275 9.82 -43.30 -32.30
N VAL A 276 9.34 -44.01 -31.24
CA VAL A 276 8.01 -44.34 -30.57
C VAL A 276 8.33 -44.98 -29.16
N LYS A 277 7.54 -45.61 -28.23
CA LYS A 277 6.22 -46.32 -28.12
C LYS A 277 5.72 -46.52 -26.64
N ALA A 278 4.38 -46.64 -26.47
CA ALA A 278 3.51 -47.36 -25.48
C ALA A 278 3.92 -47.79 -24.02
N LYS A 279 3.16 -47.29 -23.02
CA LYS A 279 2.10 -47.92 -22.13
C LYS A 279 1.91 -49.48 -22.06
N PRO A 280 1.10 -50.06 -21.10
CA PRO A 280 0.56 -49.59 -19.78
C PRO A 280 0.43 -50.63 -18.60
N SER A 281 0.24 -50.14 -17.36
CA SER A 281 -0.44 -50.80 -16.19
C SER A 281 -0.77 -49.75 -15.08
N ALA A 282 -1.64 -49.85 -14.05
CA ALA A 282 -2.71 -50.76 -13.56
C ALA A 282 -2.39 -51.81 -12.45
N LYS A 283 -3.22 -52.15 -11.41
CA LYS A 283 -4.38 -51.51 -10.68
C LYS A 283 -4.99 -52.47 -9.60
N ASN A 284 -5.23 -52.09 -8.32
CA ASN A 284 -6.38 -52.58 -7.47
C ASN A 284 -6.52 -52.08 -5.98
N THR A 285 -7.64 -51.38 -5.71
CA THR A 285 -8.74 -51.69 -4.75
C THR A 285 -8.50 -52.33 -3.36
N SER A 286 -8.91 -51.62 -2.30
CA SER A 286 -9.41 -52.18 -1.02
C SER A 286 -10.64 -51.37 -0.52
N LYS A 287 -11.39 -51.84 0.50
CA LYS A 287 -12.82 -51.44 0.73
C LYS A 287 -13.44 -51.93 2.06
N ASN A 288 -14.04 -51.08 2.92
CA ASN A 288 -15.09 -51.50 3.87
C ASN A 288 -16.07 -50.39 4.33
N LYS A 289 -17.12 -50.72 5.11
CA LYS A 289 -18.31 -49.89 5.43
C LYS A 289 -18.46 -49.56 6.92
N GLU A 290 -19.26 -48.53 7.25
CA GLU A 290 -20.44 -48.73 8.14
C GLU A 290 -21.56 -47.70 7.89
N LYS A 291 -22.68 -47.79 8.64
CA LYS A 291 -23.87 -46.91 8.59
C LYS A 291 -24.36 -46.63 10.02
N SER A 292 -24.89 -45.43 10.30
CA SER A 292 -26.30 -45.30 10.76
C SER A 292 -26.80 -43.88 11.00
N GLN A 293 -28.08 -43.70 10.64
CA GLN A 293 -29.08 -42.77 11.21
C GLN A 293 -28.86 -41.24 11.12
N LYS A 294 -29.97 -40.53 11.39
CA LYS A 294 -30.25 -39.14 10.99
C LYS A 294 -31.50 -38.64 11.74
N PRO A 295 -31.53 -37.38 12.19
CA PRO A 295 -32.77 -36.58 12.03
C PRO A 295 -32.64 -35.50 10.93
N LYS A 296 -33.78 -34.94 10.52
CA LYS A 296 -33.87 -33.90 9.48
C LYS A 296 -34.23 -32.56 10.11
N THR A 297 -33.58 -31.49 9.67
CA THR A 297 -34.13 -30.11 9.76
C THR A 297 -34.06 -29.49 8.36
N LYS A 298 -35.03 -28.61 8.02
CA LYS A 298 -35.30 -28.22 6.62
C LYS A 298 -34.46 -27.01 6.18
N THR A 299 -33.71 -27.15 5.10
CA THR A 299 -33.13 -26.01 4.37
C THR A 299 -34.15 -25.46 3.37
N GLN A 300 -34.70 -24.27 3.63
CA GLN A 300 -35.41 -23.49 2.60
C GLN A 300 -35.48 -21.99 2.97
N THR A 301 -35.44 -21.15 1.92
CA THR A 301 -35.82 -19.72 1.94
C THR A 301 -34.94 -18.74 2.74
N ARG A 302 -33.85 -18.27 2.11
CA ARG A 302 -33.31 -16.91 2.33
C ARG A 302 -32.74 -16.28 1.05
N ARG A 303 -33.57 -16.24 -0.01
CA ARG A 303 -33.29 -15.56 -1.30
C ARG A 303 -34.32 -14.46 -1.62
N ARG A 304 -34.93 -13.88 -0.57
CA ARG A 304 -35.84 -12.72 -0.58
C ARG A 304 -35.36 -11.74 0.50
N THR A 305 -34.57 -10.74 0.11
CA THR A 305 -34.25 -9.55 0.95
C THR A 305 -33.66 -8.39 0.13
N GLN A 306 -32.75 -8.65 -0.83
CA GLN A 306 -32.13 -7.55 -1.62
C GLN A 306 -33.16 -6.77 -2.45
N LYS A 307 -33.95 -7.45 -3.28
CA LYS A 307 -34.91 -6.80 -4.20
C LYS A 307 -36.03 -6.00 -3.49
N SER A 308 -36.27 -6.22 -2.20
CA SER A 308 -37.19 -5.41 -1.38
C SER A 308 -36.55 -4.14 -0.81
N MET A 309 -35.24 -4.14 -0.57
CA MET A 309 -34.53 -2.95 -0.07
C MET A 309 -34.25 -1.96 -1.21
N GLU A 310 -33.92 -2.45 -2.40
CA GLU A 310 -33.77 -1.61 -3.61
C GLU A 310 -35.06 -0.85 -3.94
N ALA A 311 -36.22 -1.52 -3.88
CA ALA A 311 -37.52 -0.89 -4.10
C ALA A 311 -37.81 0.23 -3.08
N SER A 312 -37.55 -0.03 -1.79
CA SER A 312 -37.78 0.95 -0.72
C SER A 312 -36.85 2.17 -0.79
N LEU A 313 -35.67 2.06 -1.41
CA LEU A 313 -34.76 3.18 -1.63
C LEU A 313 -35.20 4.07 -2.81
N VAL A 314 -35.70 3.47 -3.89
CA VAL A 314 -36.25 4.21 -5.05
C VAL A 314 -37.53 4.98 -4.67
N GLU A 315 -38.33 4.44 -3.75
CA GLU A 315 -39.57 5.09 -3.27
C GLU A 315 -39.29 6.29 -2.32
N LEU A 316 -38.13 6.31 -1.66
CA LEU A 316 -37.66 7.47 -0.88
C LEU A 316 -37.02 8.56 -1.76
N ALA A 317 -36.32 8.17 -2.84
CA ALA A 317 -35.62 9.11 -3.73
C ALA A 317 -36.53 9.93 -4.66
N ASN A 318 -37.82 9.60 -4.76
CA ASN A 318 -38.82 10.30 -5.60
C ASN A 318 -39.81 11.14 -4.75
N LYS A 319 -39.37 11.66 -3.59
CA LYS A 319 -40.26 12.34 -2.64
C LYS A 319 -39.71 13.64 -2.03
N GLU A 320 -38.74 14.25 -2.72
CA GLU A 320 -38.32 15.65 -2.57
C GLU A 320 -38.52 16.37 -3.92
#